data_AF-A0A453R488-F1
#
_entry.id   AF-A0A453R488-F1
#
_cell.length_a   1.000
_cell.length_b   1.000
_cell.length_c   1.000
_cell.angle_alpha   90.00
_cell.angle_beta   90.00
_cell.angle_gamma   90.00
#
_symmetry.space_group_name_H-M   'P 1'
#
loop_
_entity.id
_entity.type
_entity.pdbx_description
1 polymer ?
#
loop_
_entity_poly.entity_id
_entity_poly.type
_entity_poly.pdbx_seq_one_letter_code
_entity_poly.pdbx_strand_id
1 'polypeptide(L)'
;QGSYFHRIIKGFMVQGGDFTAGDGTGGESIYGSKFEDENFILKHERKGILSMANSGPNTNGSQFFITTTRTPHLDGKHVVFARVIKGMGVVRSCEHIPVGEADRPTVDAVIAECGELPEGADDGVVNFFKDGDMYPDWPNDLDEKPTEVSWWMEAVESAKAFGNDNFKKQDYKTALRKYRKALRYLDVCWEKEEIDE
;
A
#
# COMPACT_ATOMS: atom_id res chain seq x y z
N GLN A 1 15.00 -5.10 0.96
CA GLN A 1 14.88 -4.24 2.16
C GLN A 1 15.77 -3.03 1.99
N GLY A 2 15.34 -1.85 2.44
CA GLY A 2 16.10 -0.59 2.37
C GLY A 2 16.02 0.17 1.05
N SER A 3 15.44 -0.42 0.00
CA SER A 3 15.23 0.25 -1.29
C SER A 3 14.08 1.26 -1.22
N TYR A 4 14.10 2.21 -2.16
CA TYR A 4 13.16 3.34 -2.22
C TYR A 4 12.11 3.17 -3.32
N PHE A 5 10.94 3.78 -3.12
CA PHE A 5 10.06 4.17 -4.22
C PHE A 5 10.61 5.48 -4.80
N HIS A 6 11.44 5.37 -5.83
CA HIS A 6 12.17 6.49 -6.41
C HIS A 6 11.33 7.32 -7.39
N ARG A 7 10.17 6.82 -7.82
CA ARG A 7 9.27 7.50 -8.76
C ARG A 7 7.80 7.25 -8.43
N ILE A 8 7.02 8.32 -8.25
CA ILE A 8 5.60 8.25 -7.90
C ILE A 8 4.79 9.18 -8.81
N ILE A 9 3.77 8.64 -9.49
CA ILE A 9 2.87 9.45 -10.31
C ILE A 9 1.44 9.25 -9.81
N LYS A 10 0.88 10.32 -9.24
CA LYS A 10 -0.49 10.32 -8.73
C LYS A 10 -1.49 10.00 -9.83
N GLY A 11 -2.42 9.10 -9.54
CA GLY A 11 -3.40 8.62 -10.50
C GLY A 11 -2.82 7.64 -11.53
N PHE A 12 -1.61 7.11 -11.31
CA PHE A 12 -0.97 6.15 -12.21
C PHE A 12 -0.34 4.98 -11.45
N MET A 13 0.81 5.20 -10.80
CA MET A 13 1.58 4.13 -10.17
C MET A 13 2.61 4.66 -9.15
N VAL A 14 3.10 3.75 -8.29
CA VAL A 14 4.30 3.94 -7.46
C VAL A 14 5.36 2.93 -7.88
N GLN A 15 6.58 3.39 -8.20
CA GLN A 15 7.67 2.56 -8.73
C GLN A 15 8.86 2.54 -7.78
N GLY A 16 9.43 1.35 -7.59
CA GLY A 16 10.58 1.09 -6.74
C GLY A 16 11.39 -0.09 -7.24
N GLY A 17 12.23 -0.67 -6.37
CA GLY A 17 13.01 -1.88 -6.66
C GLY A 17 14.37 -1.63 -7.30
N ASP A 18 14.77 -0.38 -7.53
CA ASP A 18 16.18 -0.06 -7.77
C ASP A 18 16.91 0.01 -6.42
N PHE A 19 17.54 -1.09 -6.05
CA PHE A 19 18.30 -1.20 -4.81
C PHE A 19 19.80 -0.89 -4.98
N THR A 20 20.24 -0.58 -6.20
CA THR A 20 21.67 -0.34 -6.51
C THR A 20 21.99 1.14 -6.63
N ALA A 21 21.22 1.90 -7.41
CA ALA A 21 21.39 3.33 -7.60
C ALA A 21 20.31 4.14 -6.87
N GLY A 22 19.12 3.56 -6.71
CA GLY A 22 17.99 4.19 -5.99
C GLY A 22 17.33 5.35 -6.74
N ASP A 23 17.57 5.45 -8.05
CA ASP A 23 17.07 6.54 -8.90
C ASP A 23 16.37 6.06 -10.18
N GLY A 24 16.30 4.75 -10.39
CA GLY A 24 15.68 4.11 -11.54
C GLY A 24 16.67 3.74 -12.66
N THR A 25 17.96 4.08 -12.52
CA THR A 25 19.00 3.71 -13.49
C THR A 25 19.60 2.33 -13.24
N GLY A 26 19.38 1.77 -12.04
CA GLY A 26 19.96 0.52 -11.61
C GLY A 26 18.97 -0.63 -11.45
N GLY A 27 19.36 -1.61 -10.65
CA GLY A 27 18.64 -2.84 -10.38
C GLY A 27 19.14 -4.01 -11.23
N GLU A 28 19.07 -5.20 -10.67
CA GLU A 28 19.42 -6.46 -11.33
C GLU A 28 18.55 -7.59 -10.80
N SER A 29 18.40 -8.66 -11.57
CA SER A 29 17.64 -9.84 -11.15
C SER A 29 18.56 -10.90 -10.54
N ILE A 30 17.94 -11.89 -9.89
CA ILE A 30 18.65 -13.09 -9.43
C ILE A 30 19.22 -13.93 -10.58
N TYR A 31 18.82 -13.67 -11.83
CA TYR A 31 19.28 -14.34 -13.05
C TYR A 31 20.37 -13.56 -13.80
N GLY A 32 20.82 -12.43 -13.25
CA GLY A 32 21.74 -11.49 -13.89
C GLY A 32 21.10 -10.12 -14.14
N SER A 33 21.73 -9.28 -14.96
CA SER A 33 21.31 -7.89 -15.13
C SER A 33 19.89 -7.74 -15.69
N LYS A 34 19.48 -8.63 -16.61
CA LYS A 34 18.17 -8.58 -17.29
C LYS A 34 17.63 -9.98 -17.55
N PHE A 35 16.32 -10.12 -17.63
CA PHE A 35 15.63 -11.34 -18.07
C PHE A 35 14.41 -11.06 -18.96
N GLU A 36 13.92 -12.10 -19.61
CA GLU A 36 12.86 -12.05 -20.63
C GLU A 36 11.46 -11.75 -20.05
N ASP A 37 10.54 -11.30 -20.89
CA ASP A 37 9.12 -11.16 -20.54
C ASP A 37 8.46 -12.55 -20.50
N GLU A 38 8.05 -13.01 -19.32
CA GLU A 38 7.51 -14.37 -19.16
C GLU A 38 6.21 -14.60 -19.95
N ASN A 39 5.22 -13.71 -19.78
CA ASN A 39 3.99 -13.66 -20.57
C ASN A 39 3.24 -12.35 -20.33
N PHE A 40 2.24 -12.06 -21.16
CA PHE A 40 1.33 -10.91 -21.01
C PHE A 40 -0.14 -11.34 -20.86
N ILE A 41 -0.37 -12.47 -20.20
CA ILE A 41 -1.74 -13.03 -20.02
C ILE A 41 -2.57 -12.12 -19.11
N LEU A 42 -1.97 -11.65 -18.03
CA LEU A 42 -2.59 -10.76 -17.05
C LEU A 42 -2.52 -9.31 -17.53
N LYS A 43 -3.58 -8.55 -17.22
CA LYS A 43 -3.78 -7.17 -17.67
C LYS A 43 -3.83 -6.20 -16.49
N HIS A 44 -3.53 -4.94 -16.75
CA HIS A 44 -3.52 -3.86 -15.76
C HIS A 44 -4.93 -3.27 -15.56
N GLU A 45 -5.88 -4.13 -15.18
CA GLU A 45 -7.32 -3.81 -15.22
C GLU A 45 -7.83 -2.99 -14.03
N ARG A 46 -7.05 -2.88 -12.96
CA ARG A 46 -7.45 -2.23 -11.71
C ARG A 46 -6.26 -1.67 -10.94
N LYS A 47 -6.56 -0.94 -9.86
CA LYS A 47 -5.57 -0.52 -8.85
C LYS A 47 -5.00 -1.73 -8.11
N GLY A 48 -3.78 -1.62 -7.62
CA GLY A 48 -3.10 -2.64 -6.83
C GLY A 48 -2.49 -3.76 -7.66
N ILE A 49 -2.31 -3.59 -8.97
CA ILE A 49 -1.60 -4.57 -9.81
C ILE A 49 -0.10 -4.34 -9.66
N LEU A 50 0.65 -5.41 -9.40
CA LEU A 50 2.10 -5.41 -9.29
C LEU A 50 2.69 -5.92 -10.61
N SER A 51 3.59 -5.14 -11.21
CA SER A 51 4.07 -5.35 -12.57
C SER A 51 5.53 -4.92 -12.72
N MET A 52 6.25 -5.55 -13.65
CA MET A 52 7.68 -5.30 -13.88
C MET A 52 7.91 -3.97 -14.60
N ALA A 53 8.83 -3.15 -14.07
CA ALA A 53 9.37 -2.03 -14.83
C ALA A 53 10.46 -2.53 -15.79
N ASN A 54 10.50 -1.98 -16.99
CA ASN A 54 11.48 -2.34 -18.01
C ASN A 54 11.84 -1.11 -18.87
N SER A 55 12.88 -1.25 -19.70
CA SER A 55 13.32 -0.25 -20.68
C SER A 55 13.12 -0.76 -22.12
N GLY A 56 12.07 -1.54 -22.35
CA GLY A 56 11.79 -2.24 -23.61
C GLY A 56 11.67 -3.76 -23.43
N PRO A 57 11.35 -4.50 -24.51
CA PRO A 57 11.13 -5.95 -24.45
C PRO A 57 12.32 -6.70 -23.85
N ASN A 58 12.03 -7.69 -22.99
CA ASN A 58 13.02 -8.57 -22.36
C ASN A 58 14.11 -7.83 -21.55
N THR A 59 13.73 -6.75 -20.87
CA THR A 59 14.65 -5.97 -20.03
C THR A 59 14.22 -5.89 -18.57
N ASN A 60 13.56 -6.93 -18.07
CA ASN A 60 13.14 -7.02 -16.69
C ASN A 60 14.35 -7.16 -15.77
N GLY A 61 14.36 -6.43 -14.65
CA GLY A 61 15.40 -6.48 -13.62
C GLY A 61 14.77 -6.68 -12.24
N SER A 62 15.07 -5.80 -11.28
CA SER A 62 14.41 -5.80 -9.96
C SER A 62 13.34 -4.73 -9.80
N GLN A 63 13.28 -3.77 -10.72
CA GLN A 63 12.33 -2.67 -10.61
C GLN A 63 10.91 -3.13 -10.88
N PHE A 64 9.98 -2.61 -10.10
CA PHE A 64 8.56 -2.91 -10.20
C PHE A 64 7.74 -1.65 -9.95
N PHE A 65 6.47 -1.70 -10.34
CA PHE A 65 5.50 -0.69 -9.94
C PHE A 65 4.20 -1.32 -9.45
N ILE A 66 3.52 -0.60 -8.56
CA ILE A 66 2.16 -0.90 -8.11
C ILE A 66 1.23 0.12 -8.74
N THR A 67 0.24 -0.33 -9.51
CA THR A 67 -0.74 0.56 -10.11
C THR A 67 -1.66 1.16 -9.04
N THR A 68 -2.02 2.42 -9.22
CA THR A 68 -3.02 3.09 -8.37
C THR A 68 -4.32 3.35 -9.14
N THR A 69 -4.35 3.04 -10.42
CA THR A 69 -5.54 3.07 -11.27
C THR A 69 -5.49 1.93 -12.28
N ARG A 70 -6.48 1.84 -13.17
CA ARG A 70 -6.46 0.97 -14.34
C ARG A 70 -5.52 1.54 -15.41
N THR A 71 -4.55 0.77 -15.90
CA THR A 71 -3.48 1.26 -16.79
C THR A 71 -3.33 0.39 -18.06
N PRO A 72 -4.36 0.31 -18.92
CA PRO A 72 -4.40 -0.66 -20.03
C PRO A 72 -3.38 -0.36 -21.13
N HIS A 73 -2.82 0.84 -21.17
CA HIS A 73 -1.76 1.22 -22.11
C HIS A 73 -0.41 0.52 -21.83
N LEU A 74 -0.29 -0.16 -20.68
CA LEU A 74 0.85 -0.99 -20.29
C LEU A 74 0.65 -2.47 -20.65
N ASP A 75 -0.56 -2.88 -21.05
CA ASP A 75 -0.84 -4.27 -21.44
C ASP A 75 0.01 -4.68 -22.65
N GLY A 76 0.59 -5.89 -22.59
CA GLY A 76 1.50 -6.38 -23.63
C GLY A 76 2.89 -5.75 -23.63
N LYS A 77 3.20 -4.87 -22.66
CA LYS A 77 4.50 -4.19 -22.54
C LYS A 77 5.20 -4.45 -21.20
N HIS A 78 4.42 -4.63 -20.14
CA HIS A 78 4.92 -4.90 -18.79
C HIS A 78 4.29 -6.18 -18.26
N VAL A 79 5.11 -7.07 -17.71
CA VAL A 79 4.66 -8.34 -17.16
C VAL A 79 3.98 -8.09 -15.83
N VAL A 80 2.67 -8.39 -15.76
CA VAL A 80 1.92 -8.43 -14.52
C VAL A 80 2.17 -9.77 -13.84
N PHE A 81 2.64 -9.74 -12.60
CA PHE A 81 3.01 -10.95 -11.86
C PHE A 81 2.29 -11.10 -10.51
N ALA A 82 1.68 -10.05 -9.97
CA ALA A 82 0.94 -10.14 -8.71
C ALA A 82 -0.07 -8.99 -8.52
N ARG A 83 -0.74 -9.00 -7.37
CA ARG A 83 -1.59 -7.90 -6.91
C ARG A 83 -1.49 -7.71 -5.40
N VAL A 84 -1.74 -6.50 -4.95
CA VAL A 84 -1.89 -6.16 -3.53
C VAL A 84 -3.16 -6.82 -2.99
N ILE A 85 -3.01 -7.50 -1.85
CA ILE A 85 -4.12 -8.14 -1.13
C ILE A 85 -4.52 -7.38 0.14
N LYS A 86 -3.54 -6.76 0.81
CA LYS A 86 -3.67 -5.96 2.04
C LYS A 86 -2.81 -4.71 1.93
N GLY A 87 -3.17 -3.64 2.63
CA GLY A 87 -2.34 -2.44 2.72
C GLY A 87 -2.42 -1.54 1.48
N MET A 88 -3.47 -1.66 0.67
CA MET A 88 -3.67 -0.74 -0.47
C MET A 88 -3.79 0.73 0.00
N GLY A 89 -4.23 0.95 1.24
CA GLY A 89 -4.22 2.26 1.89
C GLY A 89 -2.82 2.87 2.07
N VAL A 90 -1.80 2.03 2.31
CA VAL A 90 -0.39 2.44 2.38
C VAL A 90 0.10 2.86 1.01
N VAL A 91 -0.19 2.06 -0.03
CA VAL A 91 0.13 2.41 -1.43
C VAL A 91 -0.50 3.75 -1.83
N ARG A 92 -1.77 3.97 -1.45
CA ARG A 92 -2.46 5.25 -1.67
C ARG A 92 -1.82 6.40 -0.90
N SER A 93 -1.31 6.15 0.30
CA SER A 93 -0.59 7.15 1.09
C SER A 93 0.72 7.53 0.40
N CYS A 94 1.46 6.55 -0.13
CA CYS A 94 2.66 6.78 -0.94
C CYS A 94 2.35 7.60 -2.19
N GLU A 95 1.28 7.25 -2.92
CA GLU A 95 0.82 7.99 -4.11
C GLU A 95 0.56 9.48 -3.86
N HIS A 96 0.19 9.85 -2.64
CA HIS A 96 -0.14 11.23 -2.25
C HIS A 96 1.05 12.01 -1.68
N ILE A 97 2.25 11.41 -1.62
CA ILE A 97 3.46 12.14 -1.26
C ILE A 97 3.73 13.20 -2.33
N PRO A 98 3.99 14.48 -1.96
CA PRO A 98 4.38 15.48 -2.93
C PRO A 98 5.66 15.06 -3.67
N VAL A 99 5.69 15.29 -4.98
CA VAL A 99 6.81 14.90 -5.85
C VAL A 99 7.51 16.13 -6.42
N GLY A 100 8.82 16.02 -6.61
CA GLY A 100 9.67 17.04 -7.22
C GLY A 100 10.01 16.71 -8.67
N GLU A 101 11.24 17.02 -9.06
CA GLU A 101 11.76 16.71 -10.39
C GLU A 101 11.77 15.20 -10.67
N ALA A 102 11.52 14.82 -11.93
CA ALA A 102 11.45 13.43 -12.38
C ALA A 102 10.47 12.53 -11.59
N ASP A 103 9.42 13.12 -11.03
CA ASP A 103 8.41 12.44 -10.21
C ASP A 103 8.98 11.81 -8.91
N ARG A 104 10.14 12.31 -8.44
CA ARG A 104 10.78 11.81 -7.21
C ARG A 104 10.03 12.31 -5.97
N PRO A 105 9.69 11.44 -5.00
CA PRO A 105 9.06 11.86 -3.74
C PRO A 105 9.91 12.88 -2.98
N THR A 106 9.27 13.91 -2.43
CA THR A 106 9.92 14.94 -1.59
C THR A 106 10.34 14.43 -0.21
N VAL A 107 9.77 13.31 0.21
CA VAL A 107 10.17 12.56 1.40
C VAL A 107 10.40 11.11 0.99
N ASP A 108 11.43 10.49 1.55
CA ASP A 108 11.79 9.12 1.18
C ASP A 108 10.68 8.13 1.58
N ALA A 109 10.16 7.42 0.58
CA ALA A 109 9.28 6.28 0.76
C ALA A 109 10.11 4.99 0.67
N VAL A 110 10.48 4.43 1.84
CA VAL A 110 11.42 3.31 1.96
C VAL A 110 10.69 2.01 2.26
N ILE A 111 11.12 0.91 1.64
CA ILE A 111 10.75 -0.45 2.06
C ILE A 111 11.62 -0.81 3.28
N ALA A 112 11.19 -0.37 4.46
CA ALA A 112 11.96 -0.51 5.70
C ALA A 112 12.23 -1.97 6.08
N GLU A 113 11.23 -2.84 5.87
CA GLU A 113 11.30 -4.29 6.08
C GLU A 113 10.52 -5.00 4.97
N CYS A 114 10.94 -6.22 4.62
CA CYS A 114 10.25 -7.07 3.65
C CYS A 114 10.60 -8.55 3.90
N GLY A 115 9.72 -9.45 3.49
CA GLY A 115 9.93 -10.89 3.61
C GLY A 115 8.83 -11.67 2.91
N GLU A 116 8.85 -12.98 3.09
CA GLU A 116 7.80 -13.90 2.67
C GLU A 116 6.93 -14.27 3.87
N LEU A 117 5.61 -14.27 3.69
CA LEU A 117 4.66 -14.72 4.72
C LEU A 117 4.33 -16.20 4.50
N PRO A 118 4.64 -17.08 5.46
CA PRO A 118 4.22 -18.48 5.40
C PRO A 118 2.69 -18.62 5.38
N GLU A 119 2.21 -19.74 4.86
CA GLU A 119 0.78 -20.07 4.92
C GLU A 119 0.27 -20.09 6.36
N GLY A 120 -0.86 -19.40 6.60
CA GLY A 120 -1.47 -19.29 7.92
C GLY A 120 -0.75 -18.35 8.89
N ALA A 121 0.35 -17.70 8.48
CA ALA A 121 0.98 -16.66 9.28
C ALA A 121 0.09 -15.41 9.38
N ASP A 122 0.22 -14.70 10.49
CA ASP A 122 -0.38 -13.38 10.68
C ASP A 122 0.16 -12.39 9.63
N ASP A 123 -0.73 -11.66 8.98
CA ASP A 123 -0.35 -10.68 7.94
C ASP A 123 0.23 -9.39 8.53
N GLY A 124 0.10 -9.21 9.85
CA GLY A 124 0.67 -8.09 10.60
C GLY A 124 -0.03 -6.75 10.35
N VAL A 125 -1.22 -6.72 9.73
CA VAL A 125 -1.96 -5.47 9.52
C VAL A 125 -2.66 -4.98 10.79
N VAL A 126 -2.96 -5.91 11.70
CA VAL A 126 -3.54 -5.64 13.03
C VAL A 126 -2.41 -5.40 14.04
N ASN A 127 -2.62 -4.48 14.98
CA ASN A 127 -1.65 -4.15 16.02
C ASN A 127 -0.24 -3.83 15.46
N PHE A 128 -0.18 -3.22 14.27
CA PHE A 128 1.06 -2.92 13.57
C PHE A 128 2.05 -2.09 14.42
N PHE A 129 1.53 -1.16 15.24
CA PHE A 129 2.33 -0.33 16.15
C PHE A 129 2.65 -1.00 17.49
N LYS A 130 2.18 -2.23 17.71
CA LYS A 130 2.30 -2.97 18.98
C LYS A 130 1.76 -2.16 20.16
N ASP A 131 0.72 -1.37 19.92
CA ASP A 131 0.07 -0.48 20.88
C ASP A 131 -1.22 -1.06 21.47
N GLY A 132 -1.61 -2.27 21.05
CA GLY A 132 -2.81 -2.98 21.49
C GLY A 132 -4.04 -2.68 20.65
N ASP A 133 -3.91 -1.93 19.55
CA ASP A 133 -5.01 -1.66 18.63
C ASP A 133 -5.32 -2.89 17.76
N MET A 134 -6.45 -3.54 18.06
CA MET A 134 -6.86 -4.80 17.45
C MET A 134 -7.61 -4.66 16.12
N TYR A 135 -7.65 -3.46 15.54
CA TYR A 135 -8.26 -3.22 14.23
C TYR A 135 -7.17 -2.88 13.20
N PRO A 136 -7.30 -3.28 11.92
CA PRO A 136 -6.42 -2.80 10.86
C PRO A 136 -6.44 -1.26 10.73
N ASP A 137 -5.36 -0.64 10.25
CA ASP A 137 -5.36 0.81 10.03
C ASP A 137 -6.36 1.24 8.93
N TRP A 138 -6.67 0.35 7.98
CA TRP A 138 -7.67 0.56 6.92
C TRP A 138 -8.75 -0.53 7.00
N PRO A 139 -10.05 -0.15 7.04
CA PRO A 139 -11.14 -1.12 7.20
C PRO A 139 -11.29 -2.11 6.04
N ASN A 140 -10.78 -1.75 4.85
CA ASN A 140 -10.75 -2.66 3.70
C ASN A 140 -9.72 -3.79 3.83
N ASP A 141 -8.82 -3.73 4.82
CA ASP A 141 -7.85 -4.78 5.11
C ASP A 141 -8.39 -5.81 6.12
N LEU A 142 -9.67 -5.74 6.51
CA LEU A 142 -10.34 -6.83 7.23
C LEU A 142 -10.51 -8.05 6.31
N ASP A 143 -10.25 -9.26 6.82
CA ASP A 143 -10.53 -10.50 6.07
C ASP A 143 -12.02 -10.71 5.86
N GLU A 144 -12.79 -10.50 6.93
CA GLU A 144 -14.24 -10.58 6.93
C GLU A 144 -14.80 -9.24 7.37
N LYS A 145 -15.76 -8.71 6.60
CA LYS A 145 -16.42 -7.44 6.91
C LYS A 145 -17.66 -7.71 7.76
N PRO A 146 -17.70 -7.25 9.02
CA PRO A 146 -18.85 -7.50 9.89
C PRO A 146 -20.13 -6.86 9.33
N THR A 147 -21.26 -7.55 9.48
CA THR A 147 -22.58 -7.05 9.09
C THR A 147 -23.05 -6.00 10.09
N GLU A 148 -23.02 -6.36 11.37
CA GLU A 148 -23.54 -5.59 12.49
C GLU A 148 -22.90 -4.19 12.60
N VAL A 149 -23.71 -3.14 12.58
CA VAL A 149 -23.25 -1.75 12.78
C VAL A 149 -22.55 -1.59 14.14
N SER A 150 -23.00 -2.30 15.17
CA SER A 150 -22.42 -2.25 16.53
C SER A 150 -20.92 -2.54 16.53
N TRP A 151 -20.46 -3.55 15.78
CA TRP A 151 -19.05 -3.89 15.67
C TRP A 151 -18.23 -2.73 15.08
N TRP A 152 -18.76 -2.07 14.06
CA TRP A 152 -18.09 -0.94 13.43
C TRP A 152 -18.03 0.27 14.36
N MET A 153 -19.11 0.51 15.12
CA MET A 153 -19.15 1.54 16.15
C MET A 153 -18.16 1.27 17.28
N GLU A 154 -17.97 0.01 17.69
CA GLU A 154 -16.93 -0.39 18.64
C GLU A 154 -15.53 -0.11 18.09
N ALA A 155 -15.28 -0.39 16.80
CA ALA A 155 -14.00 -0.07 16.16
C ALA A 155 -13.73 1.45 16.12
N VAL A 156 -14.76 2.26 15.83
CA VAL A 156 -14.69 3.73 15.87
C VAL A 156 -14.37 4.20 17.29
N GLU A 157 -15.09 3.70 18.29
CA GLU A 157 -14.90 4.08 19.70
C GLU A 157 -13.49 3.71 20.18
N SER A 158 -13.03 2.51 19.85
CA SER A 158 -11.68 2.04 20.17
C SER A 158 -10.62 2.96 19.56
N ALA A 159 -10.68 3.23 18.25
CA ALA A 159 -9.71 4.12 17.58
C ALA A 159 -9.76 5.55 18.16
N LYS A 160 -10.95 6.07 18.49
CA LYS A 160 -11.13 7.38 19.16
C LYS A 160 -10.50 7.39 20.55
N ALA A 161 -10.70 6.34 21.34
CA ALA A 161 -10.13 6.20 22.69
C ALA A 161 -8.59 6.18 22.64
N PHE A 162 -8.00 5.37 21.75
CA PHE A 162 -6.54 5.39 21.50
C PHE A 162 -6.06 6.78 21.08
N GLY A 163 -6.80 7.49 20.23
CA GLY A 163 -6.50 8.86 19.85
C GLY A 163 -6.47 9.81 21.05
N ASN A 164 -7.51 9.77 21.88
CA ASN A 164 -7.62 10.60 23.09
C ASN A 164 -6.50 10.34 24.09
N ASP A 165 -6.13 9.08 24.29
CA ASP A 165 -5.09 8.73 25.23
C ASP A 165 -3.70 9.18 24.76
N ASN A 166 -3.41 9.10 23.47
CA ASN A 166 -2.18 9.66 22.91
C ASN A 166 -2.19 11.20 22.95
N PHE A 167 -3.34 11.83 22.73
CA PHE A 167 -3.48 13.28 22.83
C PHE A 167 -3.19 13.79 24.25
N LYS A 168 -3.71 13.12 25.28
CA LYS A 168 -3.42 13.42 26.70
C LYS A 168 -1.93 13.28 27.02
N LYS A 169 -1.25 12.31 26.39
CA LYS A 169 0.21 12.08 26.50
C LYS A 169 1.04 13.07 25.66
N GLN A 170 0.40 14.00 24.95
CA GLN A 170 1.03 14.95 24.01
C GLN A 170 1.73 14.28 22.81
N ASP A 171 1.45 13.01 22.53
CA ASP A 171 1.82 12.37 21.26
C ASP A 171 0.76 12.70 20.20
N TYR A 172 0.82 13.93 19.72
CA TYR A 172 -0.15 14.45 18.75
C TYR A 172 -0.07 13.73 17.40
N LYS A 173 1.10 13.21 17.01
CA LYS A 173 1.26 12.49 15.73
C LYS A 173 0.48 11.19 15.75
N THR A 174 0.64 10.40 16.83
CA THR A 174 -0.11 9.16 17.00
C THR A 174 -1.59 9.43 17.22
N ALA A 175 -1.93 10.45 18.01
CA ALA A 175 -3.33 10.85 18.21
C ALA A 175 -4.04 11.16 16.89
N LEU A 176 -3.46 12.02 16.05
CA LEU A 176 -4.02 12.37 14.74
C LEU A 176 -4.16 11.16 13.81
N ARG A 177 -3.20 10.22 13.85
CA ARG A 177 -3.29 8.97 13.09
C ARG A 177 -4.50 8.14 13.51
N LYS A 178 -4.71 7.97 14.82
CA LYS A 178 -5.84 7.21 15.38
C LYS A 178 -7.18 7.90 15.13
N TYR A 179 -7.24 9.24 15.20
CA TYR A 179 -8.46 9.96 14.80
C TYR A 179 -8.79 9.80 13.32
N ARG A 180 -7.79 9.88 12.43
CA ARG A 180 -8.00 9.59 10.99
C ARG A 180 -8.46 8.15 10.76
N LYS A 181 -7.97 7.19 11.56
CA LYS A 181 -8.46 5.81 11.54
C LYS A 181 -9.92 5.74 11.96
N ALA A 182 -10.29 6.37 13.07
CA ALA A 182 -11.68 6.44 13.53
C ALA A 182 -12.60 7.00 12.44
N LEU A 183 -12.20 8.07 11.75
CA LEU A 183 -12.94 8.62 10.61
C LEU A 183 -13.09 7.61 9.45
N ARG A 184 -12.02 6.88 9.08
CA ARG A 184 -12.13 5.84 8.03
C ARG A 184 -13.13 4.75 8.39
N TYR A 185 -13.19 4.35 9.65
CA TYR A 185 -14.19 3.36 10.11
C TYR A 185 -15.59 3.97 10.17
N LEU A 186 -15.70 5.23 10.60
CA LEU A 186 -16.96 5.97 10.65
C LEU A 186 -17.56 6.16 9.25
N ASP A 187 -16.75 6.45 8.24
CA ASP A 187 -17.20 6.57 6.84
C ASP A 187 -17.87 5.26 6.37
N VAL A 188 -17.31 4.10 6.76
CA VAL A 188 -17.92 2.79 6.46
C VAL A 188 -19.19 2.55 7.26
N CYS A 189 -19.23 2.99 8.53
CA CYS A 189 -20.45 2.93 9.33
C CYS A 189 -21.57 3.72 8.65
N TRP A 190 -21.28 4.96 8.26
CA TRP A 190 -22.23 5.92 7.70
C TRP A 190 -22.93 5.41 6.43
N GLU A 191 -22.26 4.53 5.66
CA GLU A 191 -22.83 3.92 4.46
C GLU A 191 -23.80 2.74 4.76
N LYS A 192 -23.95 2.33 6.03
CA LYS A 192 -24.84 1.22 6.43
C LYS A 192 -26.26 1.71 6.72
N GLU A 193 -27.24 0.98 6.21
CA GLU A 193 -28.67 1.35 6.24
C GLU A 193 -29.28 1.36 7.66
N GLU A 194 -28.74 0.59 8.60
CA GLU A 194 -29.28 0.40 9.97
C GLU A 194 -29.00 1.58 10.93
N ILE A 195 -28.34 2.66 10.50
CA ILE A 195 -28.04 3.81 11.39
C ILE A 195 -29.25 4.72 11.62
N ASP A 196 -30.20 4.73 10.69
CA ASP A 196 -31.37 5.61 10.72
C ASP A 196 -32.65 4.93 11.28
N GLU A 197 -32.56 3.68 11.75
CA GLU A 197 -33.63 2.93 12.44
C GLU A 197 -33.51 2.99 13.96
#